data_AF-A0A382NMP9-F1
#
_entry.id   AF-A0A382NMP9-F1
#
_cell.length_a   1.000
_cell.length_b   1.000
_cell.length_c   1.000
_cell.angle_alpha   90.00
_cell.angle_beta   90.00
_cell.angle_gamma   90.00
#
_symmetry.space_group_name_H-M   'P 1'
#
loop_
_entity.id
_entity.type
_entity.pdbx_description
1 polymer ?
#
loop_
_entity_poly.entity_id
_entity_poly.type
_entity_poly.pdbx_seq_one_letter_code
_entity_poly.pdbx_strand_id
1 'polypeptide(L)'
;METLSLNNLFIDPKSSAAQQEVKKLKETLLGEGFFLLVEHGIENSIIDKAYEQSEIFHNLDDDDPKKQATHYRHSHFGRGWSPCGEEPAYSAGTKATCSAFDMCYEIAEVDTEHENYGPNLWPLEMPEYQEAVYDYYLKFSELEQKVAIAIEEALGLDKEQ
;
A
#
# COMPACT_ATOMS: atom_id res chain seq x y z
N MET A 1 0.38 -19.49 -9.38
CA MET A 1 -0.03 -18.45 -8.43
C MET A 1 -1.04 -19.04 -7.47
N GLU A 2 -0.52 -19.44 -6.32
CA GLU A 2 -1.30 -19.99 -5.21
C GLU A 2 -2.28 -18.95 -4.65
N THR A 3 -3.43 -19.41 -4.14
CA THR A 3 -4.42 -18.57 -3.45
C THR A 3 -4.56 -19.03 -2.01
N LEU A 4 -4.40 -18.10 -1.06
CA LEU A 4 -4.42 -18.37 0.38
C LEU A 4 -5.47 -17.53 1.09
N SER A 5 -6.12 -18.12 2.08
CA SER A 5 -6.88 -17.43 3.12
C SER A 5 -6.12 -17.62 4.44
N LEU A 6 -6.05 -16.56 5.24
CA LEU A 6 -5.46 -16.57 6.59
C LEU A 6 -6.54 -16.32 7.67
N ASN A 7 -7.81 -16.46 7.29
CA ASN A 7 -8.92 -16.09 8.16
C ASN A 7 -8.97 -16.98 9.41
N ASN A 8 -8.67 -18.28 9.30
CA ASN A 8 -8.67 -19.15 10.48
C ASN A 8 -7.51 -18.81 11.42
N LEU A 9 -6.34 -18.46 10.88
CA LEU A 9 -5.22 -17.95 11.67
C LEU A 9 -5.59 -16.68 12.45
N PHE A 10 -6.36 -15.77 11.85
CA PHE A 10 -6.77 -14.53 12.53
C PHE A 10 -7.91 -14.73 13.54
N ILE A 11 -8.73 -15.78 13.39
CA ILE A 11 -9.86 -16.08 14.29
C ILE A 11 -9.42 -16.98 15.47
N ASP A 12 -8.75 -18.10 15.18
CA ASP A 12 -8.27 -19.07 16.16
C ASP A 12 -6.90 -19.64 15.72
N PRO A 13 -5.79 -18.99 16.11
CA PRO A 13 -4.44 -19.41 15.75
C PRO A 13 -4.09 -20.85 16.17
N LYS A 14 -4.78 -21.41 17.18
CA LYS A 14 -4.49 -22.76 17.69
C LYS A 14 -5.26 -23.85 16.97
N SER A 15 -6.22 -23.47 16.12
CA SER A 15 -7.02 -24.44 15.36
C SER A 15 -6.15 -25.24 14.38
N SER A 16 -6.59 -26.46 14.07
CA SER A 16 -5.93 -27.26 13.04
C SER A 16 -6.01 -26.61 11.66
N ALA A 17 -7.04 -25.81 11.40
CA ALA A 17 -7.18 -25.02 10.17
C ALA A 17 -6.13 -23.92 10.08
N ALA A 18 -5.93 -23.13 11.16
CA ALA A 18 -4.87 -22.12 11.23
C ALA A 18 -3.48 -22.72 11.01
N GLN A 19 -3.17 -23.86 11.65
CA GLN A 19 -1.90 -24.55 11.44
C GLN A 19 -1.69 -25.01 9.98
N GLN A 20 -2.76 -25.39 9.29
CA GLN A 20 -2.69 -25.72 7.85
C GLN A 20 -2.47 -24.48 6.99
N GLU A 21 -3.10 -23.34 7.30
CA GLU A 21 -2.88 -22.06 6.61
C GLU A 21 -1.43 -21.59 6.78
N VAL A 22 -0.89 -21.61 8.00
CA VAL A 22 0.51 -21.28 8.30
C VAL A 22 1.47 -22.19 7.53
N LYS A 23 1.19 -23.50 7.48
CA LYS A 23 2.00 -24.46 6.73
C LYS A 23 2.01 -24.14 5.23
N LYS A 24 0.84 -23.88 4.64
CA LYS A 24 0.71 -23.51 3.22
C LYS A 24 1.40 -22.18 2.91
N LEU A 25 1.28 -21.20 3.81
CA LEU A 25 1.99 -19.93 3.71
C LEU A 25 3.49 -20.18 3.64
N LYS A 26 4.04 -20.98 4.57
CA LYS A 26 5.47 -21.36 4.56
C LYS A 26 5.90 -22.01 3.24
N GLU A 27 5.15 -23.02 2.78
CA GLU A 27 5.45 -23.74 1.54
C GLU A 27 5.45 -22.78 0.34
N THR A 28 4.52 -21.83 0.30
CA THR A 28 4.41 -20.86 -0.80
C THR A 28 5.53 -19.82 -0.77
N LEU A 29 5.88 -19.30 0.41
CA LEU A 29 6.98 -18.36 0.59
C LEU A 29 8.34 -18.97 0.19
N LEU A 30 8.57 -20.25 0.52
CA LEU A 30 9.80 -20.97 0.15
C LEU A 30 9.77 -21.49 -1.30
N GLY A 31 8.60 -21.50 -1.95
CA GLY A 31 8.39 -21.96 -3.32
C GLY A 31 8.35 -20.82 -4.32
N GLU A 32 7.13 -20.41 -4.72
CA GLU A 32 6.92 -19.34 -5.72
C GLU A 32 7.32 -17.95 -5.19
N GLY A 33 7.28 -17.73 -3.86
CA GLY A 33 7.64 -16.46 -3.22
C GLY A 33 6.56 -15.37 -3.29
N PHE A 34 5.41 -15.65 -3.91
CA PHE A 34 4.25 -14.76 -3.98
C PHE A 34 2.95 -15.57 -4.01
N PHE A 35 1.83 -14.96 -3.61
CA PHE A 35 0.51 -15.58 -3.57
C PHE A 35 -0.60 -14.54 -3.65
N LEU A 36 -1.82 -14.98 -3.97
CA LEU A 36 -3.03 -14.18 -3.83
C LEU A 36 -3.63 -14.38 -2.44
N LEU A 37 -3.82 -13.29 -1.70
CA LEU A 37 -4.53 -13.31 -0.43
C LEU A 37 -6.03 -13.04 -0.68
N VAL A 38 -6.89 -13.96 -0.24
CA VAL A 38 -8.36 -13.82 -0.30
C VAL A 38 -8.93 -13.79 1.11
N GLU A 39 -10.19 -13.33 1.22
CA GLU A 39 -10.91 -13.27 2.50
C GLU A 39 -10.18 -12.45 3.59
N HIS A 40 -9.38 -11.45 3.19
CA HIS A 40 -8.59 -10.60 4.09
C HIS A 40 -9.43 -9.66 4.97
N GLY A 41 -10.74 -9.55 4.70
CA GLY A 41 -11.68 -8.83 5.56
C GLY A 41 -11.69 -7.31 5.39
N ILE A 42 -11.01 -6.76 4.39
CA ILE A 42 -11.17 -5.34 4.02
C ILE A 42 -12.46 -5.22 3.21
N GLU A 43 -13.31 -4.27 3.58
CA GLU A 43 -14.56 -4.02 2.87
C GLU A 43 -14.30 -3.50 1.45
N ASN A 44 -14.99 -4.08 0.46
CA ASN A 44 -14.85 -3.66 -0.93
C ASN A 44 -15.17 -2.16 -1.14
N SER A 45 -16.07 -1.59 -0.34
CA SER A 45 -16.41 -0.16 -0.37
C SER A 45 -15.20 0.76 -0.15
N ILE A 46 -14.22 0.34 0.65
CA ILE A 46 -12.98 1.10 0.91
C ILE A 46 -12.09 1.09 -0.33
N ILE A 47 -11.99 -0.08 -0.98
CA ILE A 47 -11.24 -0.25 -2.23
C ILE A 47 -11.92 0.57 -3.34
N ASP A 48 -13.21 0.37 -3.55
CA ASP A 48 -13.99 1.02 -4.59
C ASP A 48 -13.91 2.56 -4.47
N LYS A 49 -14.08 3.11 -3.26
CA LYS A 49 -13.99 4.56 -3.02
C LYS A 49 -12.59 5.12 -3.32
N ALA A 50 -11.53 4.40 -2.95
CA ALA A 50 -10.16 4.82 -3.25
C ALA A 50 -9.88 4.81 -4.76
N TYR A 51 -10.32 3.78 -5.48
CA TYR A 51 -10.18 3.71 -6.94
C TYR A 51 -11.02 4.78 -7.65
N GLU A 52 -12.25 5.03 -7.21
CA GLU A 52 -13.11 6.09 -7.74
C GLU A 52 -12.44 7.47 -7.59
N GLN A 53 -11.95 7.80 -6.39
CA GLN A 53 -11.27 9.07 -6.17
C GLN A 53 -9.94 9.15 -6.93
N SER A 54 -9.19 8.05 -7.01
CA SER A 54 -7.98 7.94 -7.83
C SER A 54 -8.26 8.27 -9.30
N GLU A 55 -9.33 7.69 -9.87
CA GLU A 55 -9.75 7.97 -11.23
C GLU A 55 -10.11 9.45 -11.43
N ILE A 56 -10.86 10.06 -10.49
CA ILE A 56 -11.21 11.48 -10.54
C ILE A 56 -9.94 12.36 -10.58
N PHE A 57 -8.98 12.11 -9.70
CA PHE A 57 -7.74 12.88 -9.63
C PHE A 57 -6.87 12.70 -10.88
N HIS A 58 -6.66 11.46 -11.33
CA HIS A 58 -5.79 11.18 -12.47
C HIS A 58 -6.39 11.63 -13.82
N ASN A 59 -7.73 11.75 -13.91
CA ASN A 59 -8.43 12.32 -15.06
C ASN A 59 -8.42 13.85 -15.12
N LEU A 60 -7.94 14.55 -14.09
CA LEU A 60 -7.66 15.99 -14.19
C LEU A 60 -6.58 16.22 -15.26
N ASP A 61 -6.71 17.32 -16.01
CA ASP A 61 -5.66 17.74 -16.93
C ASP A 61 -4.34 17.93 -16.18
N ASP A 62 -3.23 17.60 -16.82
CA ASP A 62 -1.92 17.66 -16.16
C ASP A 62 -1.56 19.09 -15.73
N ASP A 63 -2.09 20.13 -16.37
CA ASP A 63 -1.91 21.53 -15.97
C ASP A 63 -2.95 22.03 -14.94
N ASP A 64 -3.86 21.17 -14.47
CA ASP A 64 -4.82 21.52 -13.43
C ASP A 64 -4.06 21.96 -12.15
N PRO A 65 -4.35 23.15 -11.60
CA PRO A 65 -3.65 23.67 -10.42
C PRO A 65 -3.68 22.74 -9.20
N LYS A 66 -4.78 21.98 -9.00
CA LYS A 66 -4.92 21.04 -7.87
C LYS A 66 -3.95 19.87 -8.01
N LYS A 67 -3.79 19.36 -9.25
CA LYS A 67 -2.87 18.27 -9.58
C LYS A 67 -1.42 18.74 -9.50
N GLN A 68 -1.11 19.87 -10.12
CA GLN A 68 0.23 20.49 -10.09
C GLN A 68 0.69 20.85 -8.68
N ALA A 69 -0.21 21.31 -7.81
CA ALA A 69 0.12 21.57 -6.40
C ALA A 69 0.64 20.34 -5.66
N THR A 70 0.33 19.13 -6.16
CA THR A 70 0.80 17.86 -5.59
C THR A 70 2.01 17.28 -6.30
N HIS A 71 2.60 17.95 -7.28
CA HIS A 71 3.74 17.39 -8.00
C HIS A 71 4.87 17.03 -7.01
N TYR A 72 5.39 15.80 -7.12
CA TYR A 72 6.36 15.25 -6.16
C TYR A 72 7.60 16.13 -5.92
N ARG A 73 7.97 16.97 -6.89
CA ARG A 73 9.08 17.94 -6.79
C ARG A 73 8.86 19.03 -5.74
N HIS A 74 7.64 19.23 -5.29
CA HIS A 74 7.30 20.19 -4.22
C HIS A 74 7.39 19.57 -2.82
N SER A 75 7.48 18.25 -2.72
CA SER A 75 7.66 17.55 -1.46
C SER A 75 9.14 17.49 -1.07
N HIS A 76 9.43 17.44 0.24
CA HIS A 76 10.78 17.19 0.76
C HIS A 76 11.27 15.76 0.46
N PHE A 77 10.33 14.81 0.31
CA PHE A 77 10.58 13.41 -0.03
C PHE A 77 9.74 12.97 -1.22
N GLY A 78 9.86 11.73 -1.72
CA GLY A 78 8.99 11.22 -2.78
C GLY A 78 7.54 11.07 -2.32
N ARG A 79 6.75 12.15 -2.35
CA ARG A 79 5.32 12.20 -1.99
C ARG A 79 4.57 13.06 -2.99
N GLY A 80 3.31 12.73 -3.23
CA GLY A 80 2.45 13.43 -4.16
C GLY A 80 2.48 12.79 -5.55
N TRP A 81 2.06 13.56 -6.54
CA TRP A 81 1.83 13.11 -7.90
C TRP A 81 3.09 13.09 -8.76
N SER A 82 3.26 11.99 -9.48
CA SER A 82 4.22 11.80 -10.56
C SER A 82 3.49 11.72 -11.90
N PRO A 83 3.78 12.61 -12.87
CA PRO A 83 3.23 12.51 -14.21
C PRO A 83 3.84 11.36 -15.01
N CYS A 84 3.15 10.94 -16.06
CA CYS A 84 3.65 9.93 -17.00
C CYS A 84 5.03 10.32 -17.55
N GLY A 85 5.99 9.40 -17.48
CA GLY A 85 7.30 9.52 -18.10
C GLY A 85 8.36 10.23 -17.26
N GLU A 86 8.04 10.66 -16.04
CA GLU A 86 9.02 11.25 -15.12
C GLU A 86 9.68 10.24 -14.17
N GLU A 87 9.01 9.13 -13.87
CA GLU A 87 9.61 8.04 -13.11
C GLU A 87 10.48 7.13 -13.97
N PRO A 88 11.60 6.62 -13.42
CA PRO A 88 12.41 5.62 -14.11
C PRO A 88 11.57 4.37 -14.31
N ALA A 89 11.48 3.89 -15.55
CA ALA A 89 10.80 2.65 -15.82
C ALA A 89 11.56 1.46 -15.25
N TYR A 90 10.82 0.40 -14.91
CA TYR A 90 11.38 -0.88 -14.44
C TYR A 90 12.36 -1.54 -15.42
N SER A 91 12.35 -1.15 -16.70
CA SER A 91 13.29 -1.62 -17.73
C SER A 91 14.20 -0.50 -18.21
N ALA A 92 15.52 -0.76 -18.21
CA ALA A 92 16.52 0.18 -18.67
C ALA A 92 16.22 0.68 -20.10
N GLY A 93 16.25 2.00 -20.29
CA GLY A 93 15.96 2.62 -21.59
C GLY A 93 14.48 2.79 -21.93
N THR A 94 13.55 2.50 -21.00
CA THR A 94 12.11 2.74 -21.17
C THR A 94 11.62 3.88 -20.27
N LYS A 95 10.42 4.40 -20.56
CA LYS A 95 9.76 5.45 -19.76
C LYS A 95 8.54 4.87 -19.06
N ALA A 96 8.29 5.26 -17.81
CA ALA A 96 7.05 4.92 -17.14
C ALA A 96 5.87 5.53 -17.91
N THR A 97 4.89 4.72 -18.30
CA THR A 97 3.72 5.20 -19.07
C THR A 97 2.52 5.52 -18.18
N CYS A 98 2.65 5.34 -16.88
CA CYS A 98 1.61 5.59 -15.89
C CYS A 98 1.98 6.82 -15.07
N SER A 99 0.97 7.58 -14.67
CA SER A 99 1.09 8.52 -13.57
C SER A 99 0.92 7.77 -12.24
N ALA A 100 1.51 8.28 -11.18
CA ALA A 100 1.42 7.72 -9.83
C ALA A 100 1.11 8.82 -8.81
N PHE A 101 0.66 8.41 -7.62
CA PHE A 101 0.55 9.28 -6.46
C PHE A 101 1.10 8.54 -5.24
N ASP A 102 2.22 9.03 -4.71
CA ASP A 102 2.91 8.38 -3.60
C ASP A 102 2.57 9.06 -2.28
N MET A 103 2.31 8.24 -1.26
CA MET A 103 2.02 8.70 0.10
C MET A 103 2.51 7.67 1.12
N CYS A 104 2.61 8.08 2.39
CA CYS A 104 2.93 7.22 3.53
C CYS A 104 2.06 7.59 4.73
N TYR A 105 2.37 7.07 5.91
CA TYR A 105 1.81 7.58 7.16
C TYR A 105 1.97 9.10 7.29
N GLU A 106 0.96 9.75 7.85
CA GLU A 106 1.00 11.17 8.16
C GLU A 106 2.09 11.48 9.18
N ILE A 107 3.00 12.37 8.78
CA ILE A 107 4.08 12.90 9.62
C ILE A 107 4.01 14.42 9.48
N ALA A 108 3.75 15.12 10.58
CA ALA A 108 3.49 16.56 10.53
C ALA A 108 4.73 17.38 10.14
N GLU A 109 5.92 16.92 10.53
CA GLU A 109 7.17 17.65 10.37
C GLU A 109 8.17 16.84 9.54
N VAL A 110 9.01 17.55 8.79
CA VAL A 110 10.12 16.92 8.08
C VAL A 110 11.16 16.49 9.10
N ASP A 111 11.47 15.20 9.15
CA ASP A 111 12.64 14.71 9.88
C ASP A 111 13.90 15.06 9.07
N THR A 112 14.82 15.79 9.70
CA THR A 112 16.09 16.17 9.08
C THR A 112 17.21 15.16 9.35
N GLU A 113 17.00 14.21 10.26
CA GLU A 113 17.93 13.14 10.60
C GLU A 113 17.72 11.89 9.73
N HIS A 114 16.47 11.56 9.40
CA HIS A 114 16.11 10.38 8.61
C HIS A 114 15.45 10.73 7.28
N GLU A 115 15.91 10.10 6.19
CA GLU A 115 15.29 10.26 4.88
C GLU A 115 13.89 9.64 4.83
N ASN A 116 13.01 10.19 3.98
CA ASN A 116 11.64 9.73 3.72
C ASN A 116 10.62 9.92 4.87
N TYR A 117 10.87 10.84 5.81
CA TYR A 117 9.94 11.17 6.89
C TYR A 117 9.47 12.63 6.80
N GLY A 118 8.29 12.85 6.24
CA GLY A 118 7.69 14.18 6.14
C GLY A 118 6.24 14.13 5.70
N PRO A 119 5.57 15.28 5.63
CA PRO A 119 4.15 15.35 5.34
C PRO A 119 3.83 14.86 3.93
N ASN A 120 2.68 14.20 3.79
CA ASN A 120 2.12 13.89 2.49
C ASN A 120 1.70 15.18 1.76
N LEU A 121 1.70 15.14 0.43
CA LEU A 121 1.37 16.29 -0.41
C LEU A 121 0.01 16.09 -1.08
N TRP A 122 -1.06 16.38 -0.33
CA TRP A 122 -2.44 16.18 -0.78
C TRP A 122 -2.96 17.30 -1.69
N PRO A 123 -3.86 17.00 -2.65
CA PRO A 123 -4.46 17.99 -3.52
C PRO A 123 -5.39 18.92 -2.74
N LEU A 124 -5.14 20.23 -2.86
CA LEU A 124 -6.03 21.26 -2.32
C LEU A 124 -7.40 21.13 -2.98
N GLU A 125 -8.46 21.31 -2.21
CA GLU A 125 -9.87 21.25 -2.69
C GLU A 125 -10.36 19.87 -3.14
N MET A 126 -9.64 18.79 -2.80
CA MET A 126 -10.10 17.41 -2.98
C MET A 126 -10.02 16.61 -1.67
N PRO A 127 -10.75 17.02 -0.61
CA PRO A 127 -10.68 16.34 0.69
C PRO A 127 -11.18 14.88 0.63
N GLU A 128 -12.13 14.56 -0.24
CA GLU A 128 -12.63 13.20 -0.44
C GLU A 128 -11.55 12.27 -1.02
N TYR A 129 -10.66 12.81 -1.86
CA TYR A 129 -9.50 12.07 -2.38
C TYR A 129 -8.55 11.68 -1.27
N GLN A 130 -8.17 12.66 -0.44
CA GLN A 130 -7.30 12.42 0.71
C GLN A 130 -7.93 11.39 1.65
N GLU A 131 -9.20 11.55 2.01
CA GLU A 131 -9.91 10.63 2.90
C GLU A 131 -9.92 9.21 2.33
N ALA A 132 -10.38 9.02 1.08
CA ALA A 132 -10.54 7.69 0.49
C ALA A 132 -9.21 6.96 0.29
N VAL A 133 -8.19 7.66 -0.24
CA VAL A 133 -6.88 7.06 -0.50
C VAL A 133 -6.16 6.76 0.82
N TYR A 134 -6.29 7.64 1.82
CA TYR A 134 -5.64 7.40 3.11
C TYR A 134 -6.33 6.31 3.93
N ASP A 135 -7.66 6.25 3.92
CA ASP A 135 -8.41 5.16 4.57
C ASP A 135 -8.04 3.79 3.96
N TYR A 136 -7.90 3.73 2.63
CA TYR A 136 -7.40 2.54 1.94
C TYR A 136 -6.00 2.17 2.43
N TYR A 137 -5.07 3.13 2.45
CA TYR A 137 -3.70 2.89 2.92
C TYR A 137 -3.68 2.34 4.35
N LEU A 138 -4.37 2.99 5.29
CA LEU A 138 -4.40 2.58 6.70
C LEU A 138 -5.01 1.18 6.88
N LYS A 139 -6.07 0.84 6.13
CA LYS A 139 -6.70 -0.48 6.20
C LYS A 139 -5.79 -1.58 5.67
N PHE A 140 -5.06 -1.31 4.60
CA PHE A 140 -4.06 -2.26 4.09
C PHE A 140 -2.84 -2.36 5.00
N SER A 141 -2.43 -1.28 5.67
CA SER A 141 -1.38 -1.34 6.69
C SER A 141 -1.77 -2.19 7.90
N GLU A 142 -3.04 -2.13 8.37
CA GLU A 142 -3.54 -3.03 9.41
C GLU A 142 -3.46 -4.50 8.97
N LEU A 143 -3.78 -4.78 7.70
CA LEU A 143 -3.68 -6.13 7.13
C LEU A 143 -2.23 -6.58 6.97
N GLU A 144 -1.34 -5.69 6.51
CA GLU A 144 0.09 -5.94 6.36
C GLU A 144 0.70 -6.43 7.67
N GLN A 145 0.39 -5.77 8.79
CA GLN A 145 0.86 -6.19 10.12
C GLN A 145 0.40 -7.61 10.49
N LYS A 146 -0.86 -7.96 10.18
CA LYS A 146 -1.37 -9.32 10.41
C LYS A 146 -0.66 -10.35 9.54
N VAL A 147 -0.40 -10.03 8.29
CA VAL A 147 0.33 -10.89 7.35
C VAL A 147 1.80 -11.05 7.79
N ALA A 148 2.44 -9.98 8.26
CA ALA A 148 3.79 -10.02 8.80
C ALA A 148 3.89 -11.00 9.98
N ILE A 149 2.96 -10.92 10.94
CA ILE A 149 2.88 -11.86 12.08
C ILE A 149 2.68 -13.30 11.59
N ALA A 150 1.85 -13.51 10.56
CA ALA A 150 1.64 -14.84 9.98
C ALA A 150 2.92 -15.38 9.31
N ILE A 151 3.70 -14.51 8.65
CA ILE A 151 5.00 -14.86 8.06
C ILE A 151 6.00 -15.23 9.15
N GLU A 152 6.09 -14.44 10.23
CA GLU A 152 6.94 -14.75 11.39
C GLU A 152 6.61 -16.14 11.96
N GLU A 153 5.33 -16.44 12.16
CA GLU A 153 4.87 -17.74 12.65
C GLU A 153 5.20 -18.87 11.67
N ALA A 154 4.96 -18.67 10.38
CA ALA A 154 5.27 -19.65 9.34
C ALA A 154 6.78 -19.97 9.25
N LEU A 155 7.62 -18.96 9.43
CA LEU A 155 9.07 -19.10 9.41
C LEU A 155 9.65 -19.55 10.76
N GLY A 156 8.88 -19.50 11.84
CA GLY A 156 9.32 -19.83 13.19
C GLY A 156 10.31 -18.78 13.72
N LEU A 157 10.10 -17.52 13.36
CA LEU A 157 10.87 -16.40 13.90
C LEU A 157 10.37 -16.10 15.32
N ASP A 158 11.30 -15.95 16.26
CA ASP A 158 10.98 -15.55 17.61
C ASP A 158 10.42 -14.13 17.58
N LYS A 159 9.29 -13.91 18.26
CA LYS A 159 8.80 -12.56 18.56
C LYS A 159 9.75 -12.00 19.62
N GLU A 160 10.80 -11.30 19.19
CA GLU A 160 11.59 -10.53 20.16
C GLU A 160 10.64 -9.56 20.89
N GLN A 161 10.72 -9.61 22.22
CA GLN A 161 9.81 -8.98 23.19
C GLN A 161 9.91 -7.46 23.21
#